data_AF-X0X8H4-F1
#
_entry.id   AF-X0X8H4-F1
#
_cell.length_a   1.000
_cell.length_b   1.000
_cell.length_c   1.000
_cell.angle_alpha   90.00
_cell.angle_beta   90.00
_cell.angle_gamma   90.00
#
_symmetry.space_group_name_H-M   'P 1'
#
loop_
_entity.id
_entity.type
_entity.pdbx_description
1 polymer ?
#
loop_
_entity_poly.entity_id
_entity_poly.type
_entity_poly.pdbx_seq_one_letter_code
_entity_poly.pdbx_strand_id
1 'polypeptide(L)'
;PEKKGKYSFYSFKDIVKLRVLVSLRRKGLSLQKVREGIENLSGMLPDDEPLSRLIIYTDGVDMIVVEKGKYFSAITKQQYFRFDTEQIGAEIIRLQNYYGAFVRQTGPLESGEKVTALPHR
;
A
#
# COMPACT_ATOMS: atom_id res chain seq x y z
N PRO A 1 0.02 23.71 -18.66
CA PRO A 1 0.81 24.90 -19.08
C PRO A 1 0.24 25.57 -20.36
N GLU A 2 0.17 26.90 -20.35
CA GLU A 2 -0.25 27.72 -21.48
C GLU A 2 0.99 28.20 -22.26
N LYS A 3 1.00 28.05 -23.59
CA LYS A 3 2.10 28.54 -24.44
C LYS A 3 1.71 29.87 -25.06
N LYS A 4 2.56 30.90 -24.89
CA LYS A 4 2.41 32.20 -25.54
C LYS A 4 3.72 32.59 -26.21
N GLY A 5 3.79 32.40 -27.52
CA GLY A 5 5.01 32.58 -28.31
C GLY A 5 6.15 31.67 -27.82
N LYS A 6 7.28 32.27 -27.43
CA LYS A 6 8.46 31.54 -26.91
C LYS A 6 8.35 31.17 -25.43
N TYR A 7 7.35 31.68 -24.71
CA TYR A 7 7.22 31.49 -23.27
C TYR A 7 6.15 30.44 -22.95
N SER A 8 6.44 29.62 -21.94
CA SER A 8 5.48 28.70 -21.34
C SER A 8 5.10 29.21 -19.95
N PHE A 9 3.81 29.41 -19.73
CA PHE A 9 3.25 29.84 -18.46
C PHE A 9 2.76 28.61 -17.71
N TYR A 10 3.24 28.47 -16.48
CA TYR A 10 2.92 27.38 -15.60
C TYR A 10 2.08 27.91 -14.44
N SER A 11 0.91 27.31 -14.24
CA SER A 11 0.17 27.51 -13.00
C SER A 11 0.94 26.88 -11.83
N PHE A 12 0.61 27.28 -10.60
CA PHE A 12 1.13 26.60 -9.41
C PHE A 12 0.91 25.08 -9.47
N LYS A 13 -0.28 24.65 -9.92
CA LYS A 13 -0.61 23.24 -10.12
C LYS A 13 0.33 22.55 -11.11
N ASP A 14 0.69 23.21 -12.21
CA ASP A 14 1.64 22.65 -13.17
C ASP A 14 3.03 22.46 -12.52
N ILE A 15 3.48 23.41 -11.69
CA ILE A 15 4.76 23.31 -10.98
C ILE A 15 4.74 22.15 -9.98
N VAL A 16 3.65 21.96 -9.24
CA VAL A 16 3.47 20.83 -8.32
C VAL A 16 3.54 19.51 -9.10
N LYS A 17 2.80 19.37 -10.21
CA LYS A 17 2.84 18.18 -11.08
C LYS A 17 4.26 17.90 -11.56
N LEU A 18 4.97 18.90 -12.06
CA LEU A 18 6.36 18.76 -12.50
C LEU A 18 7.29 18.28 -11.38
N ARG A 19 7.16 18.83 -10.17
CA ARG A 19 7.95 18.42 -9.01
C ARG A 19 7.69 16.95 -8.66
N VAL A 20 6.44 16.50 -8.69
CA VAL A 20 6.07 15.09 -8.46
C VAL A 20 6.70 14.20 -9.52
N LEU A 21 6.54 14.53 -10.81
CA LEU A 21 7.15 13.79 -11.93
C LEU A 21 8.67 13.67 -11.79
N VAL A 22 9.36 14.76 -11.48
CA VAL A 22 10.82 14.77 -11.27
C VAL A 22 11.21 13.90 -10.08
N SER A 23 10.46 13.96 -8.97
CA SER A 23 10.70 13.14 -7.78
C SER A 23 10.55 11.65 -8.07
N LEU A 24 9.47 11.24 -8.75
CA LEU A 24 9.24 9.84 -9.13
C LEU A 24 10.34 9.32 -10.05
N ARG A 25 10.73 10.11 -11.06
CA ARG A 25 11.83 9.77 -11.96
C ARG A 25 13.16 9.61 -11.23
N ARG A 26 13.48 10.54 -10.32
CA ARG A 26 14.72 10.47 -9.52
C ARG A 26 14.78 9.24 -8.61
N LYS A 27 13.62 8.70 -8.22
CA LYS A 27 13.50 7.47 -7.43
C LYS A 27 13.47 6.19 -8.28
N GLY A 28 13.69 6.29 -9.58
CA GLY A 28 13.86 5.13 -10.47
C GLY A 28 12.66 4.81 -11.36
N LEU A 29 11.50 5.44 -11.12
CA LEU A 29 10.30 5.15 -11.92
C LEU A 29 10.43 5.74 -13.33
N SER A 30 10.22 4.93 -14.37
CA SER A 30 10.32 5.38 -15.75
C SER A 30 9.20 6.37 -16.10
N LEU A 31 9.48 7.32 -17.02
CA LEU A 31 8.45 8.28 -17.47
C LEU A 31 7.25 7.60 -18.13
N GLN A 32 7.45 6.42 -18.72
CA GLN A 32 6.37 5.61 -19.29
C GLN A 32 5.43 5.11 -18.18
N LYS A 33 5.98 4.54 -17.11
CA LYS A 33 5.19 4.08 -15.95
C LYS A 33 4.49 5.23 -15.24
N VAL A 34 5.14 6.40 -15.15
CA VAL A 34 4.49 7.60 -14.62
C VAL A 34 3.29 8.01 -15.49
N ARG A 35 3.43 8.02 -16.81
CA ARG A 35 2.33 8.33 -17.74
C ARG A 35 1.17 7.33 -17.57
N GLU A 36 1.48 6.05 -17.60
CA GLU A 36 0.50 4.96 -17.42
C GLU A 36 -0.24 5.08 -16.08
N GLY A 37 0.50 5.33 -14.99
CA GLY A 37 -0.10 5.53 -13.66
C GLY A 37 -1.05 6.73 -13.60
N ILE A 38 -0.70 7.85 -14.26
CA ILE A 38 -1.56 9.04 -14.31
C ILE A 38 -2.85 8.77 -15.12
N GLU A 39 -2.73 8.10 -16.26
CA GLU A 39 -3.88 7.72 -17.09
C GLU A 39 -4.81 6.77 -16.33
N ASN A 40 -4.26 5.76 -15.67
CA ASN A 40 -5.03 4.84 -14.84
C ASN A 40 -5.73 5.55 -13.68
N LEU A 41 -5.04 6.46 -12.97
CA LEU A 41 -5.66 7.21 -11.87
C LEU A 41 -6.86 8.04 -12.33
N SER A 42 -6.79 8.62 -13.52
CA SER A 42 -7.88 9.40 -14.10
C SER A 42 -9.12 8.54 -14.39
N GLY A 43 -8.95 7.24 -14.63
CA GLY A 43 -10.05 6.29 -14.80
C GLY A 43 -10.53 5.61 -13.51
N MET A 44 -9.69 5.59 -12.47
CA MET A 44 -10.00 4.92 -11.19
C MET A 44 -10.64 5.86 -10.17
N LEU A 45 -10.42 7.17 -10.30
CA LEU A 45 -10.86 8.17 -9.35
C LEU A 45 -11.93 9.07 -9.97
N PRO A 46 -12.94 9.49 -9.20
CA PRO A 46 -14.03 10.34 -9.71
C PRO A 46 -13.61 11.80 -9.95
N ASP A 47 -12.37 12.18 -9.60
CA ASP A 47 -11.87 13.56 -9.68
C ASP A 47 -10.86 13.74 -10.82
N ASP A 48 -10.94 14.91 -11.47
CA ASP A 48 -10.12 15.28 -12.62
C ASP A 48 -8.65 15.66 -12.28
N GLU A 49 -8.27 15.72 -10.99
CA GLU A 49 -6.93 16.15 -10.56
C GLU A 49 -6.25 15.23 -9.52
N PRO A 50 -5.79 14.03 -9.93
CA PRO A 50 -5.20 13.06 -9.00
C PRO A 50 -3.88 13.54 -8.38
N LEU A 51 -3.01 14.20 -9.15
CA LEU A 51 -1.63 14.49 -8.70
C LEU A 51 -1.48 15.59 -7.65
N SER A 52 -2.48 16.47 -7.49
CA SER A 52 -2.43 17.58 -6.54
C SER A 52 -2.95 17.21 -5.16
N ARG A 53 -3.80 16.17 -5.06
CA ARG A 53 -4.45 15.73 -3.82
C ARG A 53 -3.85 14.45 -3.24
N LEU A 54 -3.34 13.56 -4.09
CA LEU A 54 -2.93 12.22 -3.68
C LEU A 54 -1.52 12.21 -3.11
N ILE A 55 -1.30 11.31 -2.15
CA ILE A 55 0.04 10.99 -1.66
C ILE A 55 0.58 9.86 -2.53
N ILE A 56 1.72 10.09 -3.16
CA ILE A 56 2.32 9.16 -4.12
C ILE A 56 3.71 8.75 -3.63
N TYR A 57 3.92 7.44 -3.55
CA TYR A 57 5.18 6.78 -3.24
C TYR A 57 5.67 5.99 -4.46
N THR A 58 6.95 5.64 -4.45
CA THR A 58 7.53 4.72 -5.42
C THR A 58 8.74 4.04 -4.80
N ASP A 59 8.93 2.77 -5.15
CA ASP A 59 10.12 1.97 -4.91
C ASP A 59 11.04 1.91 -6.16
N GLY A 60 10.72 2.72 -7.18
CA GLY A 60 11.39 2.73 -8.48
C GLY A 60 10.79 1.77 -9.51
N VAL A 61 9.96 0.82 -9.07
CA VAL A 61 9.31 -0.15 -9.96
C VAL A 61 7.82 0.15 -10.10
N ASP A 62 7.16 0.55 -9.02
CA ASP A 62 5.73 0.85 -9.02
C ASP A 62 5.40 2.28 -8.57
N MET A 63 4.20 2.75 -8.93
CA MET A 63 3.62 4.01 -8.48
C MET A 63 2.53 3.71 -7.46
N ILE A 64 2.86 3.84 -6.17
CA ILE A 64 1.97 3.49 -5.07
C ILE A 64 1.22 4.74 -4.64
N VAL A 65 -0.10 4.67 -4.62
CA VAL A 65 -0.97 5.79 -4.31
C VAL A 65 -1.71 5.54 -3.01
N VAL A 66 -1.85 6.58 -2.21
CA VAL A 66 -2.64 6.55 -0.97
C VAL A 66 -3.84 7.46 -1.09
N GLU A 67 -5.00 6.86 -0.89
CA GLU A 67 -6.26 7.57 -0.86
C GLU A 67 -7.16 7.05 0.26
N LYS A 68 -7.61 7.95 1.14
CA LYS A 68 -8.52 7.63 2.26
C LYS A 68 -8.03 6.42 3.07
N GLY A 69 -6.71 6.32 3.29
CA GLY A 69 -6.07 5.23 4.03
C GLY A 69 -5.86 3.93 3.26
N LYS A 70 -6.32 3.84 2.00
CA LYS A 70 -6.07 2.68 1.13
C LYS A 70 -4.85 2.92 0.27
N TYR A 71 -4.04 1.87 0.11
CA TYR A 71 -2.84 1.87 -0.70
C TYR A 71 -3.10 1.03 -1.94
N PHE A 72 -2.75 1.51 -3.12
CA PHE A 72 -2.90 0.74 -4.35
C PHE A 72 -1.87 1.14 -5.40
N SER A 73 -1.57 0.21 -6.29
CA SER A 73 -0.74 0.43 -7.46
C SER A 73 -1.54 1.20 -8.51
N ALA A 74 -1.03 2.35 -8.93
CA ALA A 74 -1.59 3.06 -10.08
C ALA A 74 -1.28 2.35 -11.41
N ILE A 75 -0.33 1.41 -11.44
CA ILE A 75 0.05 0.69 -12.66
C ILE A 75 -0.78 -0.59 -12.78
N THR A 76 -0.68 -1.47 -11.79
CA THR A 76 -1.33 -2.79 -11.83
C THR A 76 -2.79 -2.77 -11.37
N LYS A 77 -3.24 -1.66 -10.78
CA LYS A 77 -4.59 -1.48 -10.22
C LYS A 77 -4.90 -2.38 -9.01
N GLN A 78 -3.86 -3.00 -8.44
CA GLN A 78 -4.00 -3.88 -7.28
C GLN A 78 -3.85 -3.11 -5.97
N GLN A 79 -4.52 -3.60 -4.93
CA GLN A 79 -4.45 -3.02 -3.59
C GLN A 79 -3.21 -3.53 -2.85
N TYR A 80 -2.54 -2.63 -2.14
CA TYR A 80 -1.51 -2.96 -1.17
C TYR A 80 -2.10 -3.04 0.24
N PHE A 81 -1.68 -4.06 0.99
CA PHE A 81 -1.95 -4.15 2.41
C PHE A 81 -0.79 -3.55 3.20
N ARG A 82 -1.12 -2.64 4.10
CA ARG A 82 -0.16 -2.13 5.07
C ARG A 82 -0.25 -2.97 6.32
N PHE A 83 0.85 -3.63 6.65
CA PHE A 83 1.00 -4.38 7.90
C PHE A 83 1.93 -3.63 8.83
N ASP A 84 1.52 -3.49 10.09
CA ASP A 84 2.40 -3.04 11.16
C ASP A 84 3.14 -4.26 11.71
N THR A 85 4.42 -4.38 11.33
CA THR A 85 5.24 -5.54 11.70
C THR A 85 5.55 -5.58 13.19
N GLU A 86 5.62 -4.44 13.86
CA GLU A 86 5.85 -4.38 15.31
C GLU A 86 4.62 -4.88 16.06
N GLN A 87 3.43 -4.43 15.64
CA GLN A 87 2.17 -4.91 16.19
C GLN A 87 1.98 -6.42 15.98
N ILE A 88 2.28 -6.93 14.78
CA ILE A 88 2.20 -8.36 14.47
C ILE A 88 3.18 -9.15 15.35
N GLY A 89 4.43 -8.67 15.49
CA GLY A 89 5.43 -9.33 16.33
C GLY A 89 5.01 -9.39 17.80
N ALA A 90 4.49 -8.29 18.35
CA ALA A 90 3.97 -8.25 19.71
C ALA A 90 2.81 -9.24 19.91
N GLU A 91 1.93 -9.37 18.93
CA GLU A 91 0.81 -10.31 18.98
C GLU A 91 1.24 -11.76 18.90
N ILE A 92 2.22 -12.09 18.05
CA ILE A 92 2.80 -13.43 17.98
C ILE A 92 3.39 -13.84 19.33
N ILE A 93 4.15 -12.94 19.98
CA ILE A 93 4.74 -13.20 21.30
C ILE A 93 3.64 -13.42 22.35
N ARG A 94 2.58 -12.60 22.33
CA ARG A 94 1.43 -12.77 23.24
C ARG A 94 0.76 -14.13 23.06
N LEU A 95 0.50 -14.53 21.82
CA LEU A 95 -0.11 -15.83 21.52
C LEU A 95 0.77 -16.99 21.94
N GLN A 96 2.08 -16.94 21.68
CA GLN A 96 3.02 -17.97 22.12
C GLN A 96 3.04 -18.11 23.64
N ASN A 97 3.04 -17.00 24.37
CA ASN A 97 2.97 -17.02 25.83
C ASN A 97 1.65 -17.61 26.34
N TYR A 98 0.53 -17.27 25.68
CA TYR A 98 -0.78 -17.84 26.00
C TYR A 98 -0.84 -19.35 25.78
N TYR A 99 -0.40 -19.84 24.61
CA TYR A 99 -0.31 -21.27 24.32
C TYR A 99 0.68 -22.00 25.24
N GLY A 100 1.83 -21.39 25.56
CA GLY A 100 2.79 -21.97 26.49
C GLY A 100 2.26 -22.07 27.92
N ALA A 101 1.44 -21.11 28.36
CA ALA A 101 0.75 -21.17 29.65
C ALA A 101 -0.40 -22.21 29.65
N PHE A 102 -1.14 -22.31 28.55
CA PHE A 102 -2.21 -23.29 28.36
C PHE A 102 -1.67 -24.74 28.43
N VAL A 103 -0.60 -25.04 27.67
CA VAL A 103 0.04 -26.37 27.67
C VAL A 103 0.61 -26.75 29.03
N ARG A 104 1.08 -25.76 29.83
CA ARG A 104 1.55 -26.00 31.20
C ARG A 104 0.41 -26.25 32.19
N GLN A 105 -0.77 -25.70 31.95
CA GLN A 105 -1.97 -25.99 32.74
C GLN A 105 -2.62 -27.33 32.35
N THR A 106 -2.41 -27.80 31.12
CA THR A 106 -2.89 -29.09 30.61
C THR A 106 -1.72 -30.08 30.40
N GLY A 107 -0.93 -30.34 31.44
CA GLY A 107 0.01 -31.48 31.47
C GLY A 107 -0.73 -32.83 31.40
N PRO A 108 -0.05 -33.93 31.03
CA PRO A 108 -0.66 -35.06 30.33
C PRO A 108 -1.72 -35.78 31.18
N LEU A 109 -2.92 -35.93 30.62
CA LEU A 109 -3.80 -37.04 30.96
C LEU A 109 -3.10 -38.32 30.52
N GLU A 110 -2.40 -38.97 31.44
CA GLU A 110 -2.09 -40.38 31.28
C GLU A 110 -3.38 -41.16 31.08
N SER A 111 -3.31 -42.16 30.20
CA SER A 111 -4.31 -43.18 29.88
C SER A 111 -5.52 -42.73 29.03
N GLY A 112 -5.29 -42.78 27.72
CA GLY A 112 -6.16 -43.50 26.79
C GLY A 112 -7.62 -43.11 26.72
N GLU A 113 -7.94 -42.10 25.90
CA GLU A 113 -9.23 -42.11 25.19
C GLU A 113 -9.09 -41.42 23.82
N LYS A 114 -9.59 -42.09 22.79
CA LYS A 114 -9.52 -41.63 21.39
C LYS A 114 -10.28 -40.30 21.27
N VAL A 115 -9.57 -39.24 20.91
CA VAL A 115 -10.20 -37.96 20.59
C VAL A 115 -10.92 -38.09 19.24
N THR A 116 -12.24 -38.24 19.30
CA THR A 116 -13.14 -38.04 18.17
C THR A 116 -13.09 -36.56 17.77
N ALA A 117 -12.71 -36.30 16.52
CA ALA A 117 -12.81 -34.98 15.93
C ALA A 117 -14.28 -34.53 15.88
N LEU A 118 -14.57 -33.35 16.42
CA LEU A 118 -15.84 -32.65 16.25
C LEU A 118 -15.63 -31.41 15.35
N PRO A 119 -16.66 -31.02 14.59
CA PRO A 119 -16.50 -30.36 13.30
C PRO A 119 -16.33 -28.85 13.42
N HIS A 120 -15.55 -28.30 12.49
CA HIS A 120 -15.45 -26.85 12.29
C HIS A 120 -16.79 -26.28 11.81
N ARG A 121 -17.17 -25.16 12.42
CA ARG A 121 -18.25 -24.27 12.00
C ARG A 121 -17.67 -23.00 11.40
#